data_AF-A0AAV4G530-F1
#
_entry.id   AF-A0AAV4G530-F1
#
_cell.length_a   1.000
_cell.length_b   1.000
_cell.length_c   1.000
_cell.angle_alpha   90.00
_cell.angle_beta   90.00
_cell.angle_gamma   90.00
#
_symmetry.space_group_name_H-M   'P 1'
#
loop_
_entity.id
_entity.type
_entity.pdbx_description
1 polymer ?
#
loop_
_entity_poly.entity_id
_entity_poly.type
_entity_poly.pdbx_seq_one_letter_code
_entity_poly.pdbx_strand_id
1 'polypeptide(L)'
;MKRINTNSKTEEIFNHATPIYTEALKRSGFNQNFKFNKEKEKSNENKEDRKKRSRKITWFNPPFSYSVSTNVEKTFLSMIDRHFPKTNKLHKIFNRNTVKVSYSCMPNVNLTIQNHNKKLLQQHRNEKAPTETTSNCRQKENCPLKGHCLTKCIVYKATVTETKTNKLATHV
;
A
#
# COMPACT_ATOMS: atom_id res chain seq x y z
N MET A 1 13.83 17.32 33.35
CA MET A 1 14.15 16.09 32.56
C MET A 1 12.86 15.32 32.26
N LYS A 2 12.49 15.08 30.99
CA LYS A 2 11.25 14.35 30.64
C LYS A 2 11.39 12.80 30.60
N ARG A 3 12.55 12.21 30.96
CA ARG A 3 12.90 10.82 30.59
C ARG A 3 12.25 9.69 31.41
N ILE A 4 12.09 9.81 32.73
CA ILE A 4 11.58 8.68 33.53
C ILE A 4 10.07 8.47 33.34
N ASN A 5 9.31 9.57 33.29
CA ASN A 5 7.87 9.54 33.02
C ASN A 5 7.56 9.07 31.59
N THR A 6 8.50 9.17 30.65
CA THR A 6 8.28 8.73 29.25
C THR A 6 8.68 7.29 28.98
N ASN A 7 9.62 6.72 29.75
CA ASN A 7 10.25 5.44 29.44
C ASN A 7 9.70 4.25 30.24
N SER A 8 8.99 4.52 31.34
CA SER A 8 8.42 3.47 32.19
C SER A 8 7.13 2.94 31.57
N LYS A 9 7.03 1.61 31.42
CA LYS A 9 5.89 0.94 30.78
C LYS A 9 4.75 0.66 31.76
N THR A 10 5.07 0.46 33.05
CA THR A 10 4.12 0.20 34.14
C THR A 10 4.43 1.09 35.33
N GLU A 11 3.43 1.30 36.19
CA GLU A 11 3.55 2.09 37.42
C GLU A 11 4.58 1.48 38.38
N GLU A 12 4.65 0.15 38.47
CA GLU A 12 5.62 -0.58 39.31
C GLU A 12 7.08 -0.30 38.92
N ILE A 13 7.39 -0.41 37.62
CA ILE A 13 8.75 -0.15 37.09
C ILE A 13 9.13 1.32 37.30
N PHE A 14 8.15 2.22 37.17
CA PHE A 14 8.34 3.64 37.44
C PHE A 14 8.69 3.89 38.91
N ASN A 15 7.92 3.31 39.85
CA ASN A 15 8.13 3.49 41.28
C ASN A 15 9.48 2.92 41.72
N HIS A 16 9.90 1.77 41.18
CA HIS A 16 11.22 1.19 41.47
C HIS A 16 12.37 2.07 40.95
N ALA A 17 12.24 2.68 39.77
CA ALA A 17 13.29 3.51 39.19
C ALA A 17 13.35 4.92 39.81
N THR A 18 12.20 5.48 40.21
CA THR A 18 12.06 6.85 40.74
C THR A 18 13.07 7.22 41.84
N PRO A 19 13.29 6.44 42.91
CA PRO A 19 14.17 6.83 44.01
C PRO A 19 15.60 7.13 43.53
N ILE A 20 16.15 6.29 42.66
CA ILE A 20 17.51 6.43 42.11
C ILE A 20 17.67 7.77 41.39
N TYR A 21 16.70 8.15 40.55
CA TYR A 21 16.75 9.42 39.83
C TYR A 21 16.50 10.62 40.74
N THR A 22 15.61 10.50 41.73
CA THR A 22 15.37 11.59 42.69
C THR A 22 16.60 11.89 43.52
N GLU A 23 17.34 10.85 43.93
CA GLU A 23 18.58 11.01 44.70
C GLU A 23 19.67 11.69 43.88
N ALA A 24 19.88 11.24 42.62
CA ALA A 24 20.84 11.85 41.72
C ALA A 24 20.55 13.34 41.48
N LEU A 25 19.27 13.71 41.29
CA LEU A 25 18.87 15.11 41.09
C LEU A 25 19.04 15.95 42.36
N LYS A 26 18.72 15.41 43.53
CA LYS A 26 18.95 16.08 44.82
C LYS A 26 20.43 16.39 45.02
N ARG A 27 21.32 15.44 44.71
CA ARG A 27 22.78 15.65 44.75
C ARG A 27 23.25 16.74 43.79
N SER A 28 22.53 16.95 42.69
CA SER A 28 22.80 18.02 41.72
C SER A 28 22.07 19.34 42.02
N GLY A 29 21.40 19.47 43.17
CA GLY A 29 20.70 20.70 43.58
C GLY A 29 19.32 20.90 42.93
N PHE A 30 18.76 19.88 42.28
CA PHE A 30 17.45 19.97 41.63
C PHE A 30 16.35 19.28 42.45
N ASN A 31 15.28 20.02 42.75
CA ASN A 31 14.08 19.50 43.40
C ASN A 31 12.94 19.32 42.38
N GLN A 32 12.99 18.25 41.58
CA GLN A 32 11.91 17.88 40.66
C GLN A 32 11.11 16.69 41.20
N ASN A 33 9.77 16.79 41.13
CA ASN A 33 8.85 15.72 41.49
C ASN A 33 8.39 14.98 40.22
N PHE A 34 8.52 13.65 40.20
CA PHE A 34 8.11 12.81 39.08
C PHE A 34 6.72 12.22 39.34
N LYS A 35 5.79 12.40 38.40
CA LYS A 35 4.47 11.77 38.42
C LYS A 35 4.35 10.75 37.28
N PHE A 36 3.84 9.56 37.58
CA PHE A 36 3.52 8.57 36.56
C PHE A 36 2.39 9.08 35.66
N ASN A 37 2.59 9.05 34.33
CA ASN A 37 1.58 9.52 33.38
C ASN A 37 0.75 8.33 32.87
N LYS A 38 -0.47 8.17 33.40
CA LYS A 38 -1.43 7.10 33.06
C LYS A 38 -2.07 7.26 31.67
N GLU A 39 -2.05 8.45 31.08
CA GLU A 39 -2.66 8.71 29.75
C GLU A 39 -1.90 8.02 28.60
N LYS A 40 -0.63 7.63 28.84
CA LYS A 40 0.16 6.88 27.86
C LYS A 40 -0.17 5.40 27.75
N GLU A 41 -0.86 4.81 28.73
CA GLU A 41 -1.31 3.42 28.62
C GLU A 41 -2.37 3.28 27.51
N LYS A 42 -3.21 4.32 27.34
CA LYS A 42 -4.32 4.35 26.37
C LYS A 42 -3.93 4.74 24.94
N SER A 43 -2.78 5.38 24.72
CA SER A 43 -2.37 5.88 23.39
C SER A 43 -1.54 4.88 22.55
N ASN A 44 -1.48 3.61 22.94
CA ASN A 44 -0.80 2.59 22.14
C ASN A 44 -1.54 2.19 20.85
N GLU A 45 -2.78 2.66 20.65
CA GLU A 45 -3.53 2.42 19.41
C GLU A 45 -2.96 3.21 18.23
N ASN A 46 -2.38 4.39 18.45
CA ASN A 46 -1.79 5.23 17.38
C ASN A 46 -0.28 4.99 17.18
N LYS A 47 0.15 3.73 17.14
CA LYS A 47 1.53 3.33 16.80
C LYS A 47 1.70 2.92 15.32
N GLU A 48 0.82 3.39 14.45
CA GLU A 48 0.90 3.13 13.01
C GLU A 48 2.12 3.80 12.34
N ASP A 49 2.68 4.85 12.95
CA ASP A 49 3.89 5.52 12.45
C ASP A 49 5.19 5.00 13.07
N ARG A 50 5.31 3.68 13.28
CA ARG A 50 6.65 3.09 13.36
C ARG A 50 7.31 3.34 12.01
N LYS A 51 8.14 4.39 11.91
CA LYS A 51 9.00 4.68 10.76
C LYS A 51 9.53 3.37 10.21
N LYS A 52 8.99 2.91 9.08
CA LYS A 52 9.45 1.71 8.38
C LYS A 52 10.89 2.00 7.99
N ARG A 53 11.84 1.58 8.84
CA ARG A 53 13.26 1.78 8.59
C ARG A 53 13.58 0.95 7.34
N SER A 54 13.68 1.61 6.19
CA SER A 54 14.11 0.95 4.97
C SER A 54 15.54 0.47 5.19
N ARG A 55 15.76 -0.82 4.96
CA ARG A 55 17.11 -1.38 4.99
C ARG A 55 17.77 -1.03 3.66
N LYS A 56 19.03 -0.60 3.70
CA LYS A 56 19.84 -0.48 2.49
C LYS A 56 20.16 -1.89 2.00
N ILE A 57 19.53 -2.30 0.90
CA ILE A 57 19.74 -3.62 0.29
C ILE A 57 20.76 -3.49 -0.84
N THR A 58 21.81 -4.30 -0.78
CA THR A 58 22.74 -4.53 -1.89
C THR A 58 22.28 -5.74 -2.67
N TRP A 59 22.05 -5.55 -3.97
CA TRP A 59 21.68 -6.62 -4.88
C TRP A 59 22.90 -7.18 -5.58
N PHE A 60 23.04 -8.50 -5.53
CA PHE A 60 23.94 -9.26 -6.38
C PHE A 60 23.13 -9.88 -7.51
N ASN A 61 23.38 -9.44 -8.74
CA ASN A 61 22.77 -10.01 -9.93
C ASN A 61 23.84 -10.69 -10.79
N PRO A 62 24.17 -11.96 -10.51
CA PRO A 62 25.10 -12.70 -11.35
C PRO A 62 24.50 -12.92 -12.74
N PRO A 63 25.32 -12.97 -13.80
CA PRO A 63 24.84 -13.32 -15.13
C PRO A 63 24.19 -14.70 -15.12
N PHE A 64 22.99 -14.79 -15.67
CA PHE A 64 22.27 -16.06 -15.80
C PHE A 64 22.90 -16.92 -16.89
N SER A 65 23.06 -18.22 -16.63
CA SER A 65 23.50 -19.20 -17.62
C SER A 65 22.74 -20.51 -17.41
N TYR A 66 22.07 -20.98 -18.46
CA TYR A 66 21.30 -22.24 -18.41
C TYR A 66 22.21 -23.47 -18.25
N SER A 67 23.47 -23.36 -18.68
CA SER A 67 24.47 -24.43 -18.55
C SER A 67 24.93 -24.64 -17.11
N VAL A 68 24.61 -23.72 -16.20
CA VAL A 68 25.01 -23.79 -14.80
C VAL A 68 23.91 -24.49 -14.00
N SER A 69 24.15 -25.75 -13.64
CA SER A 69 23.25 -26.51 -12.75
C SER A 69 23.37 -26.10 -11.27
N THR A 70 24.43 -25.38 -10.91
CA THR A 70 24.66 -24.99 -9.53
C THR A 70 23.67 -23.93 -9.08
N ASN A 71 23.13 -24.09 -7.87
CA ASN A 71 22.32 -23.04 -7.26
C ASN A 71 23.23 -21.90 -6.77
N VAL A 72 23.56 -20.99 -7.69
CA VAL A 72 24.48 -19.87 -7.47
C VAL A 72 24.04 -19.04 -6.26
N GLU A 73 22.75 -18.74 -6.11
CA GLU A 73 22.21 -18.00 -4.96
C GLU A 73 22.56 -18.69 -3.63
N LYS A 74 22.27 -19.99 -3.52
CA LYS A 74 22.54 -20.76 -2.30
C LYS A 74 24.03 -20.76 -1.96
N THR A 75 24.89 -20.99 -2.96
CA THR A 75 26.34 -21.01 -2.76
C THR A 75 26.88 -19.65 -2.32
N PHE A 76 26.43 -18.57 -2.97
CA PHE A 76 26.81 -17.20 -2.64
C PHE A 76 26.37 -16.80 -1.23
N LEU A 77 25.11 -17.04 -0.87
CA LEU A 77 24.61 -16.72 0.48
C LEU A 77 25.32 -17.54 1.56
N SER A 78 25.66 -18.81 1.28
CA SER A 78 26.47 -19.63 2.18
C SER A 78 27.88 -19.05 2.38
N MET A 79 28.50 -18.52 1.33
CA MET A 79 29.78 -17.82 1.46
C MET A 79 29.67 -16.56 2.31
N ILE A 80 28.56 -15.81 2.21
CA ILE A 80 28.33 -14.64 3.07
C ILE A 80 28.27 -15.06 4.53
N ASP A 81 27.48 -16.09 4.86
CA ASP A 81 27.34 -16.55 6.24
C ASP A 81 28.68 -17.05 6.82
N ARG A 82 29.50 -17.70 5.98
CA ARG A 82 30.81 -18.24 6.38
C ARG A 82 31.84 -17.15 6.65
N HIS A 83 31.96 -16.15 5.77
CA HIS A 83 33.04 -15.15 5.86
C HIS A 83 32.65 -13.92 6.66
N PHE A 84 31.35 -13.65 6.81
CA PHE A 84 30.81 -12.56 7.61
C PHE A 84 29.95 -13.09 8.77
N PRO A 85 30.52 -13.89 9.70
CA PRO A 85 29.82 -14.27 10.93
C PRO A 85 29.60 -13.04 11.82
N LYS A 86 28.75 -13.13 12.84
CA LYS A 86 28.40 -12.02 13.75
C LYS A 86 29.61 -11.33 14.41
N THR A 87 30.71 -12.05 14.56
CA THR A 87 31.98 -11.55 15.12
C THR A 87 32.74 -10.64 14.15
N ASN A 88 32.48 -10.74 12.84
CA ASN A 88 33.12 -9.92 11.83
C ASN A 88 32.60 -8.48 11.89
N LYS A 89 33.52 -7.50 11.88
CA LYS A 89 33.21 -6.07 11.87
C LYS A 89 32.25 -5.66 10.74
N LEU A 90 32.30 -6.35 9.60
CA LEU A 90 31.49 -6.08 8.41
C LEU A 90 30.15 -6.84 8.40
N HIS A 91 29.85 -7.69 9.38
CA HIS A 91 28.59 -8.44 9.44
C HIS A 91 27.35 -7.55 9.38
N LYS A 92 27.44 -6.34 9.94
CA LYS A 92 26.33 -5.36 9.90
C LYS A 92 26.00 -4.93 8.46
N ILE A 93 26.99 -4.94 7.57
CA ILE A 93 26.89 -4.53 6.16
C ILE A 93 26.59 -5.74 5.27
N PHE A 94 27.28 -6.87 5.48
CA PHE A 94 27.11 -8.10 4.69
C PHE A 94 26.47 -9.19 5.55
N ASN A 95 25.15 -9.31 5.44
CA ASN A 95 24.37 -10.37 6.03
C ASN A 95 23.12 -10.65 5.17
N ARG A 96 22.37 -11.72 5.49
CA ARG A 96 21.15 -12.11 4.75
C ARG A 96 20.04 -11.05 4.75
N ASN A 97 20.07 -10.06 5.65
CA ASN A 97 19.10 -8.97 5.69
C ASN A 97 19.48 -7.79 4.78
N THR A 98 20.76 -7.65 4.44
CA THR A 98 21.30 -6.53 3.65
C THR A 98 21.71 -6.93 2.24
N VAL A 99 22.14 -8.18 2.01
CA VAL A 99 22.51 -8.66 0.69
C VAL A 99 21.44 -9.61 0.16
N LYS A 100 21.01 -9.39 -1.08
CA LYS A 100 20.03 -10.22 -1.78
C LYS A 100 20.56 -10.63 -3.14
N VAL A 101 20.17 -11.81 -3.60
CA VAL A 101 20.46 -12.30 -4.95
C VAL A 101 19.17 -12.24 -5.75
N SER A 102 19.23 -11.73 -6.96
CA SER A 102 18.10 -11.74 -7.90
C SER A 102 18.66 -11.77 -9.30
N TYR A 103 18.08 -12.59 -10.17
CA TYR A 103 18.37 -12.60 -11.60
C TYR A 103 17.63 -11.49 -12.36
N SER A 104 16.59 -10.88 -11.77
CA SER A 104 15.79 -9.85 -12.44
C SER A 104 16.26 -8.44 -12.07
N CYS A 105 16.71 -7.69 -13.09
CA CYS A 105 16.85 -6.24 -13.02
C CYS A 105 15.56 -5.49 -13.40
N MET A 106 14.54 -6.21 -13.89
CA MET A 106 13.28 -5.60 -14.34
C MET A 106 12.10 -5.98 -13.42
N PRO A 107 11.11 -5.09 -13.28
CA PRO A 107 9.86 -5.42 -12.61
C PRO A 107 9.14 -6.57 -13.34
N ASN A 108 8.32 -7.32 -12.62
CA ASN A 108 7.49 -8.37 -13.22
C ASN A 108 6.56 -7.76 -14.27
N VAL A 109 6.75 -8.14 -15.55
CA VAL A 109 5.99 -7.60 -16.69
C VAL A 109 4.49 -7.84 -16.54
N ASN A 110 4.08 -9.02 -16.04
CA ASN A 110 2.68 -9.33 -15.79
C ASN A 110 2.08 -8.37 -14.75
N LEU A 111 2.79 -8.12 -13.65
CA LEU A 111 2.35 -7.16 -12.63
C LEU A 111 2.21 -5.73 -13.21
N THR A 112 3.15 -5.31 -14.04
CA THR A 112 3.10 -4.01 -14.72
C THR A 112 1.86 -3.89 -15.61
N ILE A 113 1.58 -4.92 -16.42
CA ILE A 113 0.38 -4.98 -17.28
C ILE A 113 -0.90 -4.94 -16.44
N GLN A 114 -0.99 -5.74 -15.38
CA GLN A 114 -2.16 -5.78 -14.50
C GLN A 114 -2.42 -4.42 -13.85
N ASN A 115 -1.39 -3.77 -13.33
CA ASN A 115 -1.51 -2.44 -12.72
C ASN A 115 -1.97 -1.39 -13.74
N HIS A 116 -1.42 -1.45 -14.95
CA HIS A 116 -1.83 -0.56 -16.04
C HIS A 116 -3.31 -0.75 -16.41
N ASN A 117 -3.74 -1.99 -16.65
CA ASN A 117 -5.14 -2.31 -16.97
C ASN A 117 -6.08 -1.89 -15.86
N LYS A 118 -5.71 -2.14 -14.60
CA LYS A 118 -6.48 -1.71 -13.44
C LYS A 118 -6.66 -0.19 -13.42
N LYS A 119 -5.61 0.57 -13.75
CA LYS A 119 -5.67 2.04 -13.84
C LYS A 119 -6.63 2.49 -14.94
N LEU A 120 -6.53 1.92 -16.14
CA LEU A 120 -7.43 2.24 -17.26
C LEU A 120 -8.90 1.93 -16.92
N LEU A 121 -9.15 0.78 -16.32
CA LEU A 121 -10.51 0.39 -15.89
C LEU A 121 -11.07 1.33 -14.81
N GLN A 122 -10.23 1.80 -13.89
CA GLN A 122 -10.64 2.79 -12.89
C GLN A 122 -10.94 4.16 -13.52
N GLN A 123 -10.12 4.61 -14.47
CA GLN A 123 -10.38 5.85 -15.22
C GLN A 123 -11.72 5.77 -15.95
N HIS A 124 -12.00 4.69 -16.68
CA HIS A 124 -13.29 4.50 -17.34
C HIS A 124 -14.49 4.40 -16.39
N ARG A 125 -14.31 3.90 -15.16
CA ARG A 125 -15.38 3.92 -14.15
C ARG A 125 -15.65 5.33 -13.65
N ASN A 126 -14.61 6.14 -13.47
CA ASN A 126 -14.72 7.50 -12.98
C ASN A 126 -15.22 8.48 -14.06
N GLU A 127 -14.85 8.28 -15.33
CA GLU A 127 -15.34 9.04 -16.49
C GLU A 127 -16.82 8.78 -16.81
N LYS A 128 -17.40 7.68 -16.31
CA LYS A 128 -18.83 7.37 -16.42
C LYS A 128 -19.71 8.06 -15.37
N ALA A 129 -19.12 8.89 -14.52
CA ALA A 129 -19.87 9.80 -13.66
C ALA A 129 -19.81 11.27 -14.12
N PRO A 130 -20.19 11.63 -15.36
CA PRO A 130 -20.81 12.92 -15.57
C PRO A 130 -22.25 12.81 -15.05
N THR A 131 -22.77 13.87 -14.47
CA THR A 131 -24.21 14.15 -14.44
C THR A 131 -24.66 14.30 -15.90
N GLU A 132 -24.72 13.20 -16.66
CA GLU A 132 -25.20 13.19 -18.03
C GLU A 132 -26.67 13.58 -17.96
N THR A 133 -27.01 14.72 -18.55
CA THR A 133 -28.41 15.11 -18.75
C THR A 133 -29.10 13.97 -19.49
N THR A 134 -30.16 13.42 -18.90
CA THR A 134 -30.84 12.24 -19.44
C THR A 134 -31.60 12.56 -20.74
N SER A 135 -31.87 13.85 -21.01
CA SER A 135 -32.60 14.32 -22.19
C SER A 135 -32.09 15.66 -22.73
N ASN A 136 -32.20 15.80 -24.06
CA ASN A 136 -32.03 17.05 -24.80
C ASN A 136 -33.24 17.36 -25.73
N CYS A 137 -34.41 16.75 -25.46
CA CYS A 137 -35.62 16.99 -26.23
C CYS A 137 -36.18 18.40 -25.96
N ARG A 138 -36.61 19.11 -27.01
CA ARG A 138 -37.33 20.40 -26.87
C ARG A 138 -38.68 20.25 -26.17
N GLN A 139 -39.38 19.15 -26.41
CA GLN A 139 -40.63 18.77 -25.72
C GLN A 139 -40.39 17.46 -24.97
N LYS A 140 -40.37 17.51 -23.64
CA LYS A 140 -40.09 16.33 -22.79
C LYS A 140 -41.28 15.38 -22.71
N GLU A 141 -42.50 15.92 -22.67
CA GLU A 141 -43.75 15.15 -22.52
C GLU A 141 -44.00 14.17 -23.68
N ASN A 142 -43.59 14.54 -24.91
CA ASN A 142 -43.76 13.70 -26.10
C ASN A 142 -42.53 12.83 -26.40
N CYS A 143 -41.60 12.70 -25.46
CA CYS A 143 -40.41 11.89 -25.67
C CYS A 143 -40.81 10.39 -25.66
N PRO A 144 -40.61 9.65 -26.76
CA PRO A 144 -40.94 8.22 -26.81
C PRO A 144 -40.12 7.40 -25.80
N LEU A 145 -38.99 7.95 -25.34
CA LEU A 145 -38.10 7.37 -24.34
C LEU A 145 -38.26 8.03 -22.96
N LYS A 146 -39.37 8.69 -22.67
CA LYS A 146 -39.69 9.28 -21.35
C LYS A 146 -38.58 10.15 -20.77
N GLY A 147 -37.91 10.93 -21.61
CA GLY A 147 -36.80 11.80 -21.18
C GLY A 147 -35.45 11.10 -20.99
N HIS A 148 -35.26 9.91 -21.56
CA HIS A 148 -33.99 9.16 -21.61
C HIS A 148 -33.42 9.05 -23.03
N CYS A 149 -33.62 10.06 -23.87
CA CYS A 149 -33.25 10.03 -25.29
C CYS A 149 -31.73 10.04 -25.57
N LEU A 150 -30.89 10.30 -24.56
CA LEU A 150 -29.43 10.30 -24.69
C LEU A 150 -28.77 8.98 -24.23
N THR A 151 -29.55 7.93 -24.03
CA THR A 151 -29.03 6.61 -23.62
C THR A 151 -28.14 6.02 -24.73
N LYS A 152 -26.89 5.71 -24.40
CA LYS A 152 -25.94 5.08 -25.33
C LYS A 152 -26.25 3.57 -25.47
N CYS A 153 -25.94 3.01 -26.64
CA CYS A 153 -26.07 1.57 -26.94
C CYS A 153 -27.50 1.01 -26.90
N ILE A 154 -28.46 1.73 -27.49
CA ILE A 154 -29.84 1.25 -27.68
C ILE A 154 -30.07 0.83 -29.13
N VAL A 155 -30.77 -0.28 -29.32
CA VAL A 155 -31.21 -0.79 -30.64
C VAL A 155 -32.72 -0.58 -30.74
N TYR A 156 -33.16 0.07 -31.82
CA TYR A 156 -34.58 0.39 -32.01
C TYR A 156 -35.23 -0.61 -32.95
N LYS A 157 -36.37 -1.15 -32.52
CA LYS A 157 -37.21 -2.00 -33.37
C LYS A 157 -38.49 -1.24 -33.72
N ALA A 158 -38.81 -1.14 -35.01
CA ALA A 158 -40.04 -0.56 -35.50
C ALA A 158 -40.86 -1.59 -36.26
N THR A 159 -42.17 -1.64 -35.97
CA THR A 159 -43.14 -2.40 -36.75
C THR A 159 -43.97 -1.43 -37.56
N VAL A 160 -43.91 -1.52 -38.89
CA VAL A 160 -44.62 -0.61 -39.80
C VAL A 160 -45.70 -1.39 -40.54
N THR A 161 -46.90 -0.83 -40.59
CA THR A 161 -48.02 -1.32 -41.41
C THR A 161 -48.09 -0.53 -42.71
N GLU A 162 -48.02 -1.23 -43.83
CA GLU A 162 -48.17 -0.61 -45.14
C GLU A 162 -49.66 -0.41 -45.47
N THR A 163 -50.07 0.84 -45.68
CA THR A 163 -51.49 1.24 -45.87
C THR A 163 -52.15 0.66 -47.11
N LYS A 164 -51.37 0.21 -48.11
CA LYS A 164 -51.90 -0.32 -49.37
C LYS A 164 -52.18 -1.82 -49.33
N THR A 165 -51.54 -2.58 -48.44
CA THR A 165 -51.55 -4.05 -48.43
C THR A 165 -51.81 -4.65 -47.05
N ASN A 166 -51.96 -3.82 -45.99
CA ASN A 166 -52.08 -4.26 -44.59
C ASN A 166 -50.97 -5.24 -44.15
N LYS A 167 -49.80 -5.20 -44.81
CA LYS A 167 -48.67 -6.05 -44.46
C LYS A 167 -47.85 -5.40 -43.35
N LEU A 168 -47.49 -6.22 -42.36
CA LEU A 168 -46.62 -5.85 -41.24
C LEU A 168 -45.16 -6.11 -41.64
N ALA A 169 -44.35 -5.06 -41.67
CA ALA A 169 -42.90 -5.14 -41.85
C ALA A 169 -42.20 -4.77 -40.54
N THR A 170 -41.16 -5.51 -40.19
CA THR A 170 -40.37 -5.29 -38.96
C THR A 170 -38.95 -4.88 -39.33
N HIS A 171 -38.49 -3.74 -38.81
CA HIS A 171 -37.14 -3.23 -38.98
C HIS A 171 -36.43 -3.14 -37.62
N VAL A 172 -35.15 -3.52 -37.57
CA VAL A 172 -34.27 -3.50 -36.39
C VAL A 172 -33.03 -2.68 -36.73
#